data_AF-A0AAW6XMT1-F1
#
_entry.id   AF-A0AAW6XMT1-F1
#
_cell.length_a   1.000
_cell.length_b   1.000
_cell.length_c   1.000
_cell.angle_alpha   90.00
_cell.angle_beta   90.00
_cell.angle_gamma   90.00
#
_symmetry.space_group_name_H-M   'P 1'
#
loop_
_entity.id
_entity.type
_entity.pdbx_description
1 polymer ?
#
loop_
_entity_poly.entity_id
_entity_poly.type
_entity_poly.pdbx_seq_one_letter_code
_entity_poly.pdbx_strand_id
1 'polypeptide(L)' 'MAYYSIGDVAERCGITPVTLRAWQRRYGLLKPQRSEGGHRLFDEEDIQRIEEIKRWISNGVPVGKVKAL' A
#
# COMPACT_ATOMS: atom_id res chain seq x y z
N MET A 1 10.23 5.86 14.24
CA MET A 1 9.03 5.46 13.47
C MET A 1 8.97 3.94 13.43
N ALA A 2 7.80 3.36 13.64
CA ALA A 2 7.62 1.91 13.49
C ALA A 2 7.52 1.57 12.00
N TYR A 3 8.14 0.47 11.60
CA TYR A 3 8.03 -0.09 10.27
C TYR A 3 7.31 -1.42 10.32
N TYR A 4 6.49 -1.67 9.31
CA TYR A 4 5.64 -2.84 9.18
C TYR A 4 6.02 -3.62 7.93
N SER A 5 5.91 -4.94 8.01
CA SER A 5 6.04 -5.79 6.83
C SER A 5 4.79 -5.70 5.95
N ILE A 6 4.90 -6.16 4.70
CA ILE A 6 3.71 -6.26 3.83
C ILE A 6 2.63 -7.18 4.40
N GLY A 7 2.99 -8.14 5.26
CA GLY A 7 2.04 -9.03 5.92
C GLY A 7 1.24 -8.28 6.99
N ASP A 8 1.93 -7.54 7.86
CA ASP A 8 1.30 -6.76 8.92
C ASP A 8 0.35 -5.69 8.33
N VAL A 9 0.79 -5.01 7.28
CA VAL A 9 -0.03 -4.01 6.58
C VAL A 9 -1.24 -4.66 5.89
N ALA A 10 -1.05 -5.83 5.29
CA ALA A 10 -2.12 -6.56 4.65
C ALA A 10 -3.21 -6.96 5.64
N GLU A 11 -2.83 -7.47 6.81
CA GLU A 11 -3.73 -7.81 7.90
C GLU A 11 -4.44 -6.57 8.43
N ARG A 12 -3.69 -5.52 8.75
CA ARG A 12 -4.22 -4.26 9.31
C ARG A 12 -5.22 -3.58 8.38
N CYS A 13 -4.92 -3.51 7.09
CA CYS A 13 -5.79 -2.86 6.11
C CYS A 13 -6.87 -3.77 5.52
N GLY A 14 -6.82 -5.08 5.81
CA GLY A 14 -7.72 -6.06 5.19
C GLY A 14 -7.54 -6.16 3.68
N ILE A 15 -6.30 -6.04 3.19
CA ILE A 15 -5.95 -6.10 1.77
C ILE A 15 -4.92 -7.19 1.55
N THR A 16 -5.10 -8.03 0.53
CA THR A 16 -4.12 -9.10 0.29
C THR A 16 -2.72 -8.54 -0.06
N PRO A 17 -1.62 -9.20 0.36
CA PRO A 17 -0.27 -8.79 -0.02
C PRO A 17 -0.07 -8.76 -1.54
N VAL A 18 -0.81 -9.58 -2.30
CA VAL A 18 -0.79 -9.60 -3.77
C VAL A 18 -1.32 -8.28 -4.34
N THR A 19 -2.44 -7.78 -3.80
CA THR A 19 -3.03 -6.49 -4.20
C THR A 19 -2.08 -5.33 -3.90
N LEU A 20 -1.48 -5.28 -2.71
CA LEU A 20 -0.50 -4.25 -2.34
C LEU A 20 0.71 -4.25 -3.30
N ARG A 21 1.24 -5.43 -3.64
CA ARG A 21 2.32 -5.56 -4.63
C ARG A 21 1.88 -5.09 -6.03
N ALA A 22 0.63 -5.35 -6.42
CA ALA A 22 0.10 -4.88 -7.69
C ALA A 22 -0.04 -3.35 -7.71
N TRP A 23 -0.52 -2.73 -6.62
CA TRP A 23 -0.60 -1.28 -6.46
C TRP A 23 0.77 -0.61 -6.57
N GLN A 24 1.79 -1.18 -5.93
CA GLN A 24 3.16 -0.71 -6.06
C GLN A 24 3.69 -0.89 -7.50
N ARG A 25 3.63 -2.11 -8.06
CA ARG A 25 4.33 -2.45 -9.32
C ARG A 25 3.64 -1.89 -10.56
N ARG A 26 2.30 -1.92 -10.61
CA ARG A 26 1.54 -1.59 -11.82
C ARG A 26 1.11 -0.13 -11.85
N TYR A 27 0.81 0.44 -10.69
CA TYR A 27 0.20 1.77 -10.59
C TYR A 27 1.11 2.78 -9.86
N GLY A 28 2.21 2.34 -9.24
CA GLY A 28 3.13 3.23 -8.53
C GLY A 28 2.50 3.93 -7.32
N LEU A 29 1.40 3.39 -6.78
CA LEU A 29 0.61 4.04 -5.73
C LEU A 29 1.28 4.02 -4.36
N LEU A 30 2.19 3.08 -4.14
CA LEU A 30 2.92 2.87 -2.91
C LEU A 30 4.40 2.93 -3.21
N LYS A 31 5.18 3.59 -2.33
CA LYS A 31 6.63 3.69 -2.45
C LYS A 31 7.29 3.33 -1.10
N PRO A 32 7.04 2.11 -0.59
CA PRO A 32 7.59 1.70 0.70
C PRO A 32 9.11 1.72 0.65
N GLN A 33 9.72 2.02 1.80
CA GLN A 33 11.16 1.93 1.96
C GLN A 33 11.61 0.48 1.81
N ARG A 34 12.90 0.30 1.54
CA ARG A 34 13.53 -1.02 1.54
C ARG A 34 14.52 -1.12 2.69
N SER A 35 14.45 -2.21 3.43
CA SER A 35 15.51 -2.56 4.38
C SER A 35 16.80 -2.92 3.63
N GLU A 36 17.93 -2.98 4.35
CA GLU A 36 19.21 -3.45 3.80
C GLU A 36 19.11 -4.86 3.21
N GLY A 37 18.29 -5.73 3.81
CA GLY A 37 18.00 -7.08 3.29
C GLY A 37 17.02 -7.12 2.11
N GLY A 38 16.53 -5.97 1.62
CA GLY A 38 15.64 -5.87 0.47
C GLY A 38 14.16 -6.10 0.76
N HIS A 39 13.76 -6.19 2.03
CA HIS A 39 12.35 -6.29 2.43
C HIS A 39 11.66 -4.94 2.32
N ARG A 40 10.37 -4.95 1.97
CA ARG A 40 9.55 -3.72 1.96
C ARG A 40 9.18 -3.37 3.39
N LEU A 41 9.46 -2.13 3.76
CA LEU A 41 9.10 -1.53 5.02
C LEU A 41 8.07 -0.44 4.76
N PHE A 42 6.92 -0.57 5.39
CA PHE A 42 5.84 0.40 5.32
C PHE A 42 5.81 1.15 6.65
N ASP A 43 5.63 2.46 6.60
CA ASP A 43 5.40 3.26 7.80
C ASP A 43 3.91 3.55 7.99
N GLU A 44 3.60 4.41 8.96
CA GLU A 44 2.23 4.81 9.26
C GLU A 44 1.61 5.65 8.13
N GLU A 45 2.41 6.42 7.39
CA GLU A 45 1.95 7.24 6.25
C GLU A 45 1.55 6.35 5.06
N ASP A 46 2.35 5.31 4.79
CA ASP A 46 2.02 4.28 3.82
C ASP A 46 0.68 3.61 4.14
N ILE A 47 0.43 3.30 5.42
CA ILE A 47 -0.82 2.68 5.87
C ILE A 47 -2.01 3.62 5.65
N GLN A 48 -1.88 4.90 6.01
CA GLN A 48 -2.93 5.90 5.77
C GLN A 48 -3.25 6.03 4.28
N ARG A 49 -2.20 6.02 3.43
CA ARG A 49 -2.35 6.06 1.98
C ARG A 49 -3.07 4.82 1.44
N ILE A 50 -2.76 3.65 1.97
CA ILE A 50 -3.43 2.39 1.59
C ILE A 50 -4.92 2.44 1.92
N GLU A 51 -5.29 2.93 3.11
CA GLU A 51 -6.70 3.12 3.49
C GLU A 51 -7.41 4.14 2.60
N GLU A 52 -6.73 5.21 2.19
CA GLU A 52 -7.31 6.18 1.27
C GLU A 52 -7.56 5.57 -0.12
N ILE A 53 -6.59 4.85 -0.68
CA ILE A 53 -6.75 4.14 -1.96
C ILE A 53 -7.93 3.17 -1.88
N LYS A 54 -8.03 2.42 -0.78
CA LYS A 54 -9.14 1.49 -0.51
C LYS A 54 -10.48 2.22 -0.51
N ARG A 55 -10.57 3.39 0.12
CA ARG A 55 -11.78 4.23 0.13
C ARG A 55 -12.17 4.71 -1.27
N TRP A 56 -11.21 5.11 -2.09
CA TRP A 56 -11.48 5.49 -3.48
C TRP A 56 -12.05 4.32 -4.29
N ILE A 57 -11.45 3.14 -4.14
CA ILE A 57 -11.89 1.93 -4.83
C ILE A 57 -13.28 1.49 -4.35
N SER A 58 -13.57 1.57 -3.04
CA SER A 58 -14.91 1.24 -2.52
C SER A 58 -15.98 2.20 -3.03
N ASN A 59 -15.61 3.44 -3.34
CA ASN A 59 -16.49 4.43 -3.96
C ASN A 59 -16.61 4.28 -5.49
N GLY A 60 -16.08 3.20 -6.06
CA GLY A 60 -16.20 2.88 -7.48
C GLY A 60 -15.12 3.52 -8.38
N VAL A 61 -14.09 4.16 -7.81
CA VAL A 61 -12.97 4.67 -8.61
C VAL A 61 -12.07 3.50 -9.03
N PRO A 62 -11.82 3.29 -10.34
CA PRO A 62 -10.89 2.27 -10.78
C PRO A 62 -9.49 2.55 -10.25
N VAL A 63 -8.78 1.53 -9.77
CA VAL A 63 -7.42 1.67 -9.18
C VAL A 63 -6.44 2.42 -10.09
N GLY A 64 -6.52 2.25 -11.42
CA GLY A 64 -5.65 2.97 -12.37
C GLY A 64 -5.94 4.47 -12.51
N LYS A 65 -7.07 4.94 -11.99
CA LYS A 65 -7.43 6.36 -11.91
C LYS A 65 -7.15 6.98 -10.54
N VAL A 66 -6.81 6.17 -9.53
CA VAL A 66 -6.30 6.68 -8.27
C VAL A 66 -4.94 7.30 -8.57
N LYS A 67 -4.82 8.63 -8.54
CA LYS A 67 -3.52 9.28 -8.65
C LYS A 67 -2.82 9.19 -7.31
N ALA A 68 -1.52 8.94 -7.32
CA ALA A 68 -0.69 9.29 -6.18
C ALA A 68 -0.77 10.82 -6.02
N LEU A 69 -1.54 11.28 -5.02
CA LEU A 69 -1.53 12.67 -4.56
C LEU A 69 -0.10 13.13 -4.24
#